data_AF-A0A848HHV6-F1
#
_entry.id   AF-A0A848HHV6-F1
#
_cell.length_a   1.000
_cell.length_b   1.000
_cell.length_c   1.000
_cell.angle_alpha   90.00
_cell.angle_beta   90.00
_cell.angle_gamma   90.00
#
_symmetry.space_group_name_H-M   'P 1'
#
loop_
_entity.id
_entity.type
_entity.pdbx_description
1 polymer ?
#
loop_
_entity_poly.entity_id
_entity_poly.type
_entity_poly.pdbx_seq_one_letter_code
_entity_poly.pdbx_strand_id
1 'polypeptide(L)'
;MNDTSPAGLRTPPSYPESALPPGIQKLQRPTALIKAQSLAFLMFEKPDLPATKAFLDDFGMLQVAGGGEQLTMRGHGSAPAIYVARRGRRARYIGAAFTVASKAELERLQADAGARRLDSADIPGGGSGVELMDPAGNLLWLVTGQRPSIPRPLRAPLHPYANCHGEVRRVNATVRPPLVPAAVVGLATLCCRRSTLPACEKRLTAFTFSDMAPRHVIDATGEGFTLSPEHMAFSPLSSKKRWTKAAIIDLYNSQKGPDQSDYPATSLGNKSMEKVVKDIVELLTARRKVDGATERGIS
;
A
#
# COMPACT_ATOMS: atom_id res chain seq x y z
N MET A 1 -17.60 43.28 18.84
CA MET A 1 -17.78 42.39 17.67
C MET A 1 -16.65 41.36 17.73
N ASN A 2 -16.95 40.17 18.26
CA ASN A 2 -15.98 39.09 18.39
C ASN A 2 -16.05 38.21 17.14
N ASP A 3 -15.02 38.31 16.30
CA ASP A 3 -14.81 37.39 15.17
C ASP A 3 -14.44 36.01 15.72
N THR A 4 -15.38 35.08 15.60
CA THR A 4 -15.23 33.67 16.00
C THR A 4 -14.97 32.85 14.74
N SER A 5 -13.77 32.99 14.19
CA SER A 5 -13.31 32.11 13.12
C SER A 5 -12.95 30.72 13.71
N PRO A 6 -13.50 29.61 13.18
CA PRO A 6 -13.25 28.28 13.72
C PRO A 6 -11.79 27.88 13.55
N ALA A 7 -11.18 27.36 14.62
CA ALA A 7 -9.79 26.94 14.66
C ALA A 7 -9.48 25.95 13.54
N GLY A 8 -8.76 26.40 12.52
CA GLY A 8 -8.29 25.55 11.43
C GLY A 8 -7.46 24.38 11.99
N LEU A 9 -7.66 23.19 11.42
CA LEU A 9 -6.86 22.00 11.72
C LEU A 9 -5.37 22.33 11.53
N ARG A 10 -4.64 22.56 12.63
CA ARG A 10 -3.18 22.74 12.58
C ARG A 10 -2.53 21.38 12.47
N THR A 11 -1.60 21.23 11.54
CA THR A 11 -0.64 20.12 11.54
C THR A 11 0.03 20.11 12.93
N PRO A 12 0.06 18.98 13.65
CA PRO A 12 0.73 18.93 14.94
C PRO A 12 2.19 19.37 14.76
N PRO A 13 2.75 20.15 15.70
CA PRO A 13 4.13 20.59 15.60
C PRO A 13 5.04 19.36 15.49
N SER A 14 5.89 19.32 14.48
CA SER A 14 7.02 18.38 14.47
C SER A 14 7.90 18.76 15.65
N TYR A 15 7.86 17.97 16.73
CA TYR A 15 8.76 18.20 17.85
C TYR A 15 10.20 18.18 17.35
N PRO A 16 11.03 19.18 17.66
CA PRO A 16 12.47 19.02 17.51
C PRO A 16 12.89 17.79 18.33
N GLU A 17 13.92 17.06 17.89
CA GLU A 17 14.32 15.77 18.48
C GLU A 17 14.57 15.86 20.01
N SER A 18 14.94 17.06 20.48
CA SER A 18 15.12 17.41 21.90
C SER A 18 13.83 17.52 22.73
N ALA A 19 12.65 17.49 22.10
CA ALA A 19 11.35 17.72 22.76
C ALA A 19 10.37 16.54 22.57
N LEU A 20 10.86 15.36 22.19
CA LEU A 20 10.02 14.16 22.05
C LEU A 20 9.49 13.71 23.43
N PRO A 21 8.18 13.44 23.57
CA PRO A 21 7.61 12.91 24.81
C PRO A 21 8.31 11.63 25.30
N PRO A 22 8.41 11.43 26.63
CA PRO A 22 8.97 10.20 27.19
C PRO A 22 8.17 8.97 26.70
N GLY A 23 8.87 7.98 26.15
CA GLY A 23 8.29 6.75 25.58
C GLY A 23 8.28 6.69 24.04
N ILE A 24 8.60 7.77 23.32
CA ILE A 24 8.81 7.71 21.87
C ILE A 24 10.21 7.20 21.56
N GLN A 25 10.31 5.91 21.20
CA GLN A 25 11.55 5.33 20.72
C GLN A 25 11.65 5.47 19.20
N LYS A 26 12.66 6.19 18.71
CA LYS A 26 12.95 6.28 17.27
C LYS A 26 13.25 4.87 16.75
N LEU A 27 12.50 4.44 15.74
CA LEU A 27 12.81 3.20 15.04
C LEU A 27 14.23 3.33 14.47
N GLN A 28 15.16 2.53 15.00
CA GLN A 28 16.52 2.47 14.45
C GLN A 28 16.41 1.92 13.04
N ARG A 29 16.59 2.81 12.06
CA ARG A 29 16.64 2.43 10.66
C ARG A 29 18.09 2.13 10.33
N PRO A 30 18.38 1.01 9.64
CA PRO A 30 19.72 0.77 9.15
C PRO A 30 20.12 1.92 8.21
N THR A 31 21.41 2.23 8.19
CA THR A 31 21.97 3.20 7.25
C THR A 31 21.60 2.76 5.84
N ALA A 32 20.97 3.66 5.07
CA ALA A 32 20.62 3.37 3.70
C ALA A 32 21.91 3.18 2.88
N LEU A 33 22.04 2.04 2.20
CA LEU A 33 23.19 1.75 1.35
C LEU A 33 23.26 2.73 0.16
N ILE A 34 22.12 2.98 -0.47
CA ILE A 34 21.97 3.93 -1.57
C ILE A 34 20.58 4.59 -1.55
N LYS A 35 20.39 5.63 -2.37
CA LYS A 35 19.10 6.31 -2.55
C LYS A 35 18.49 5.98 -3.91
N ALA A 36 17.34 5.29 -3.91
CA ALA A 36 16.51 5.18 -5.11
C ALA A 36 15.91 6.56 -5.47
N GLN A 37 15.92 6.90 -6.77
CA GLN A 37 15.44 8.19 -7.25
C GLN A 37 13.97 8.15 -7.66
N SER A 38 13.56 7.11 -8.41
CA SER A 38 12.20 6.98 -8.90
C SER A 38 11.86 5.52 -9.21
N LEU A 39 10.56 5.20 -9.25
CA LEU A 39 10.07 3.92 -9.73
C LEU A 39 10.16 3.89 -11.27
N ALA A 40 10.92 2.93 -11.81
CA ALA A 40 11.13 2.77 -13.25
C ALA A 40 9.98 1.96 -13.88
N PHE A 41 9.81 0.70 -13.47
CA PHE A 41 8.78 -0.18 -13.98
C PHE A 41 8.41 -1.29 -13.00
N LEU A 42 7.25 -1.89 -13.21
CA LEU A 42 6.77 -3.04 -12.44
C LEU A 42 6.89 -4.33 -13.25
N MET A 43 7.17 -5.43 -12.56
CA MET A 43 7.40 -6.75 -13.13
C MET A 43 6.33 -7.74 -12.68
N PHE A 44 5.76 -8.48 -13.64
CA PHE A 44 4.68 -9.44 -13.41
C PHE A 44 4.90 -10.76 -14.13
N GLU A 45 4.27 -11.81 -13.62
CA GLU A 45 4.02 -13.03 -14.37
C GLU A 45 2.56 -13.05 -14.80
N LYS A 46 2.30 -13.47 -16.04
CA LYS A 46 0.95 -13.60 -16.59
C LYS A 46 0.80 -14.90 -17.39
N PRO A 47 -0.33 -15.61 -17.26
CA PRO A 47 -0.60 -16.82 -18.04
C PRO A 47 -0.89 -16.53 -19.51
N ASP A 48 -1.53 -15.40 -19.78
CA ASP A 48 -1.90 -14.98 -21.13
C ASP A 48 -1.37 -13.56 -21.39
N LEU A 49 -0.23 -13.50 -22.09
CA LEU A 49 0.37 -12.23 -22.51
C LEU A 49 -0.45 -11.51 -23.58
N PRO A 50 -1.00 -12.19 -24.62
CA PRO A 50 -1.93 -11.56 -25.56
C PRO A 50 -3.13 -10.88 -24.87
N ALA A 51 -3.81 -11.56 -23.95
CA ALA A 51 -4.95 -10.98 -23.23
C ALA A 51 -4.50 -9.82 -22.33
N THR A 52 -3.34 -9.96 -21.66
CA THR A 52 -2.77 -8.87 -20.87
C THR A 52 -2.45 -7.65 -21.75
N LYS A 53 -1.87 -7.87 -22.93
CA LYS A 53 -1.56 -6.80 -23.89
C LYS A 53 -2.83 -6.08 -24.32
N ALA A 54 -3.87 -6.81 -24.73
CA ALA A 54 -5.13 -6.22 -25.14
C ALA A 54 -5.71 -5.30 -24.06
N PHE A 55 -5.73 -5.76 -22.81
CA PHE A 55 -6.16 -4.94 -21.67
C PHE A 55 -5.30 -3.67 -21.50
N LEU A 56 -3.98 -3.79 -21.61
CA LEU A 56 -3.07 -2.64 -21.42
C LEU A 56 -3.15 -1.66 -22.59
N ASP A 57 -3.42 -2.13 -23.80
CA ASP A 57 -3.70 -1.28 -24.97
C ASP A 57 -5.02 -0.51 -24.78
N ASP A 58 -6.08 -1.19 -24.34
CA ASP A 58 -7.38 -0.56 -24.02
C ASP A 58 -7.26 0.45 -22.85
N PHE A 59 -6.35 0.17 -21.91
CA PHE A 59 -6.00 1.09 -20.83
C PHE A 59 -5.21 2.32 -21.34
N GLY A 60 -4.62 2.24 -22.54
CA GLY A 60 -3.90 3.32 -23.20
C GLY A 60 -2.40 3.32 -22.97
N MET A 61 -1.82 2.14 -22.75
CA MET A 61 -0.38 1.91 -22.80
C MET A 61 0.07 1.56 -24.21
N LEU A 62 1.39 1.60 -24.42
CA LEU A 62 2.01 1.34 -25.72
C LEU A 62 2.99 0.18 -25.59
N GLN A 63 2.89 -0.80 -26.49
CA GLN A 63 3.88 -1.86 -26.58
C GLN A 63 5.21 -1.31 -27.08
N VAL A 64 6.30 -1.67 -26.39
CA VAL A 64 7.68 -1.32 -26.75
C VAL A 64 8.33 -2.45 -27.53
N ALA A 65 8.27 -3.64 -26.95
CA ALA A 65 8.79 -4.87 -27.49
C ALA A 65 7.90 -6.01 -26.98
N GLY A 66 7.78 -7.06 -27.77
CA GLY A 66 7.14 -8.28 -27.32
C GLY A 66 7.55 -9.50 -28.13
N GLY A 67 7.44 -10.64 -27.47
CA GLY A 67 7.58 -11.98 -28.04
C GLY A 67 6.70 -12.94 -27.26
N GLY A 68 6.74 -14.24 -27.59
CA GLY A 68 5.90 -15.24 -26.93
C GLY A 68 6.08 -15.33 -25.40
N GLU A 69 7.25 -14.93 -24.91
CA GLU A 69 7.64 -15.10 -23.49
C GLU A 69 7.67 -13.81 -22.67
N GLN A 70 7.66 -12.63 -23.32
CA GLN A 70 7.74 -11.34 -22.62
C GLN A 70 6.94 -10.24 -23.32
N LEU A 71 6.29 -9.41 -22.50
CA LEU A 71 5.55 -8.22 -22.88
C LEU A 71 6.13 -7.00 -22.15
N THR A 72 6.60 -6.01 -22.91
CA THR A 72 7.10 -4.74 -22.36
C THR A 72 6.22 -3.60 -22.84
N MET A 73 5.64 -2.86 -21.90
CA MET A 73 4.73 -1.74 -22.16
C MET A 73 5.26 -0.44 -21.53
N ARG A 74 4.98 0.68 -22.18
CA ARG A 74 5.31 2.04 -21.73
C ARG A 74 4.08 2.95 -21.73
N GLY A 75 4.21 4.09 -21.06
CA GLY A 75 3.30 5.21 -21.23
C GLY A 75 3.70 6.12 -22.39
N HIS A 76 2.94 7.19 -22.58
CA HIS A 76 3.20 8.26 -23.53
C HIS A 76 4.35 9.19 -23.09
N GLY A 77 4.77 9.17 -21.82
CA GLY A 77 5.92 9.91 -21.31
C GLY A 77 7.26 9.35 -21.78
N SER A 78 8.38 9.90 -21.31
CA SER A 78 9.74 9.54 -21.76
C SER A 78 10.28 8.22 -21.20
N ALA A 79 9.57 7.58 -20.25
CA ALA A 79 10.00 6.33 -19.66
C ALA A 79 10.10 5.20 -20.72
N PRO A 80 11.20 4.43 -20.74
CA PRO A 80 11.41 3.37 -21.73
C PRO A 80 10.45 2.20 -21.56
N ALA A 81 10.07 1.90 -20.32
CA ALA A 81 8.99 1.00 -19.97
C ALA A 81 8.44 1.41 -18.61
N ILE A 82 7.21 1.02 -18.34
CA ILE A 82 6.60 1.14 -17.00
C ILE A 82 5.97 -0.19 -16.54
N TYR A 83 5.79 -1.14 -17.46
CA TYR A 83 5.24 -2.45 -17.14
C TYR A 83 5.96 -3.53 -17.95
N VAL A 84 6.45 -4.55 -17.26
CA VAL A 84 7.08 -5.72 -17.86
C VAL A 84 6.34 -6.95 -17.34
N ALA A 85 5.89 -7.81 -18.24
CA ALA A 85 5.33 -9.10 -17.89
C ALA A 85 6.06 -10.22 -18.63
N ARG A 86 6.32 -11.32 -17.93
CA ARG A 86 6.77 -12.57 -18.54
C ARG A 86 5.66 -13.62 -18.51
N ARG A 87 5.73 -14.57 -19.44
CA ARG A 87 4.82 -15.71 -19.45
C ARG A 87 5.09 -16.58 -18.22
N GLY A 88 4.02 -17.12 -17.64
CA GLY A 88 4.15 -18.18 -16.66
C GLY A 88 2.81 -18.69 -16.16
N ARG A 89 2.81 -19.58 -15.18
CA ARG A 89 1.61 -20.41 -14.89
C ARG A 89 0.51 -19.64 -14.16
N ARG A 90 0.85 -18.58 -13.43
CA ARG A 90 -0.09 -17.82 -12.60
C ARG A 90 0.13 -16.33 -12.71
N ALA A 91 -0.96 -15.57 -12.66
CA ALA A 91 -0.87 -14.11 -12.58
C ALA A 91 -0.33 -13.69 -11.21
N ARG A 92 0.85 -13.07 -11.16
CA ARG A 92 1.40 -12.54 -9.89
C ARG A 92 2.33 -11.36 -10.10
N TYR A 93 2.50 -10.59 -9.04
CA TYR A 93 3.59 -9.62 -8.92
C TYR A 93 4.92 -10.37 -8.76
N ILE A 94 5.94 -9.92 -9.48
CA ILE A 94 7.31 -10.45 -9.38
C ILE A 94 8.19 -9.46 -8.64
N GLY A 95 8.04 -8.17 -8.92
CA GLY A 95 9.00 -7.19 -8.44
C GLY A 95 8.86 -5.81 -9.07
N ALA A 96 9.79 -4.93 -8.72
CA ALA A 96 9.84 -3.57 -9.23
C ALA A 96 11.28 -3.16 -9.52
N ALA A 97 11.41 -2.24 -10.48
CA ALA A 97 12.66 -1.60 -10.81
C ALA A 97 12.67 -0.14 -10.36
N PHE A 98 13.77 0.34 -9.82
CA PHE A 98 13.96 1.74 -9.44
C PHE A 98 15.21 2.32 -10.10
N THR A 99 15.17 3.61 -10.43
CA THR A 99 16.33 4.32 -10.96
C THR A 99 17.28 4.73 -9.83
N VAL A 100 18.57 4.70 -10.10
CA VAL A 100 19.64 5.16 -9.20
C VAL A 100 20.53 6.18 -9.89
N ALA A 101 21.27 6.96 -9.10
CA ALA A 101 21.95 8.15 -9.58
C ALA A 101 23.13 7.86 -10.50
N SER A 102 23.84 6.74 -10.27
CA SER A 102 25.04 6.42 -11.04
C SER A 102 25.38 4.93 -11.04
N LYS A 103 26.24 4.53 -11.97
CA LYS A 103 26.80 3.18 -12.03
C LYS A 103 27.65 2.85 -10.80
N ALA A 104 28.29 3.84 -10.18
CA ALA A 104 29.06 3.65 -8.95
C ALA A 104 28.16 3.24 -7.75
N GLU A 105 26.88 3.60 -7.74
CA GLU A 105 25.93 3.08 -6.74
C GLU A 105 25.58 1.61 -6.98
N LEU A 106 25.49 1.20 -8.26
CA LEU A 106 25.28 -0.20 -8.62
C LEU A 106 26.47 -1.06 -8.21
N GLU A 107 27.69 -0.60 -8.49
CA GLU A 107 28.93 -1.31 -8.13
C GLU A 107 29.05 -1.47 -6.60
N ARG A 108 28.70 -0.44 -5.83
CA ARG A 108 28.60 -0.53 -4.36
C ARG A 108 27.60 -1.58 -3.89
N LEU A 109 26.43 -1.67 -4.52
CA LEU A 109 25.45 -2.70 -4.20
C LEU A 109 25.91 -4.11 -4.54
N GLN A 110 26.70 -4.28 -5.61
CA GLN A 110 27.31 -5.57 -5.90
C GLN A 110 28.29 -5.99 -4.81
N ALA A 111 29.14 -5.06 -4.35
CA ALA A 111 30.13 -5.30 -3.32
C ALA A 111 29.50 -5.54 -1.93
N ASP A 112 28.57 -4.67 -1.53
CA ASP A 112 28.06 -4.61 -0.15
C ASP A 112 26.84 -5.52 0.09
N ALA A 113 26.01 -5.74 -0.95
CA ALA A 113 24.76 -6.48 -0.84
C ALA A 113 24.71 -7.74 -1.73
N GLY A 114 25.82 -8.10 -2.40
CA GLY A 114 25.90 -9.28 -3.25
C GLY A 114 24.95 -9.21 -4.45
N ALA A 115 24.60 -8.00 -4.91
CA ALA A 115 23.65 -7.82 -6.01
C ALA A 115 24.15 -8.48 -7.31
N ARG A 116 23.27 -9.17 -8.02
CA ARG A 116 23.59 -9.81 -9.30
C ARG A 116 23.54 -8.78 -10.42
N ARG A 117 24.56 -8.73 -11.29
CA ARG A 117 24.53 -7.83 -12.45
C ARG A 117 23.51 -8.31 -13.49
N LEU A 118 22.76 -7.36 -14.05
CA LEU A 118 21.82 -7.59 -15.15
C LEU A 118 22.52 -7.40 -16.50
N ASP A 119 22.07 -8.14 -17.51
CA ASP A 119 22.42 -7.84 -18.89
C ASP A 119 21.72 -6.55 -19.32
N SER A 120 22.41 -5.71 -20.09
CA SER A 120 21.83 -4.50 -20.68
C SER A 120 20.66 -4.86 -21.61
N ALA A 121 20.70 -6.02 -22.26
CA ALA A 121 19.62 -6.48 -23.13
C ALA A 121 18.30 -6.74 -22.39
N ASP A 122 18.36 -7.12 -21.11
CA ASP A 122 17.18 -7.41 -20.29
C ASP A 122 16.53 -6.13 -19.72
N ILE A 123 17.26 -5.02 -19.70
CA ILE A 123 16.81 -3.76 -19.12
C ILE A 123 16.06 -2.95 -20.19
N PRO A 124 14.79 -2.58 -19.97
CA PRO A 124 14.09 -1.70 -20.90
C PRO A 124 14.83 -0.36 -21.09
N GLY A 125 15.14 -0.02 -22.34
CA GLY A 125 15.96 1.14 -22.69
C GLY A 125 17.46 0.91 -22.56
N GLY A 126 17.91 -0.30 -22.23
CA GLY A 126 19.31 -0.65 -22.00
C GLY A 126 19.87 -0.03 -20.72
N GLY A 127 21.19 0.14 -20.69
CA GLY A 127 21.90 0.81 -19.61
C GLY A 127 22.64 -0.17 -18.73
N SER A 128 22.62 0.06 -17.42
CA SER A 128 23.24 -0.85 -16.44
C SER A 128 22.30 -1.04 -15.26
N GLY A 129 22.31 -2.23 -14.69
CA GLY A 129 21.47 -2.53 -13.53
C GLY A 129 21.95 -3.74 -12.74
N VAL A 130 21.41 -3.86 -11.54
CA VAL A 130 21.60 -4.99 -10.65
C VAL A 130 20.26 -5.51 -10.14
N GLU A 131 20.24 -6.79 -9.81
CA GLU A 131 19.11 -7.49 -9.22
C GLU A 131 19.43 -7.85 -7.77
N LEU A 132 18.45 -7.59 -6.91
CA LEU A 132 18.37 -8.01 -5.52
C LEU A 132 17.04 -8.71 -5.29
N MET A 133 16.92 -9.40 -4.16
CA MET A 133 15.64 -9.86 -3.64
C MET A 133 15.28 -9.04 -2.41
N ASP A 134 14.03 -8.58 -2.33
CA ASP A 134 13.53 -7.97 -1.11
C ASP A 134 13.28 -9.05 -0.03
N PRO A 135 13.11 -8.66 1.25
CA PRO A 135 12.83 -9.62 2.32
C PRO A 135 11.49 -10.38 2.17
N ALA A 136 10.62 -9.97 1.25
CA ALA A 136 9.37 -10.66 0.93
C ALA A 136 9.52 -11.60 -0.28
N GLY A 137 10.73 -11.76 -0.83
CA GLY A 137 11.04 -12.64 -1.96
C GLY A 137 10.71 -12.06 -3.33
N ASN A 138 10.43 -10.76 -3.43
CA ASN A 138 10.20 -10.09 -4.71
C ASN A 138 11.51 -9.61 -5.32
N LEU A 139 11.58 -9.58 -6.64
CA LEU A 139 12.72 -9.00 -7.35
C LEU A 139 12.75 -7.48 -7.15
N LEU A 140 13.93 -6.97 -6.82
CA LEU A 140 14.24 -5.57 -6.77
C LEU A 140 15.33 -5.29 -7.79
N TRP A 141 14.98 -4.60 -8.86
CA TRP A 141 15.94 -4.18 -9.88
C TRP A 141 16.33 -2.73 -9.63
N LEU A 142 17.62 -2.43 -9.70
CA LEU A 142 18.13 -1.06 -9.63
C LEU A 142 18.88 -0.75 -10.91
N VAL A 143 18.46 0.31 -11.61
CA VAL A 143 18.88 0.58 -12.97
C VAL A 143 19.33 2.02 -13.15
N THR A 144 20.22 2.26 -14.11
CA THR A 144 20.68 3.60 -14.47
C THR A 144 21.13 3.64 -15.94
N GLY A 145 21.17 4.84 -16.53
CA GLY A 145 21.60 5.03 -17.91
C GLY A 145 20.64 4.45 -18.96
N GLN A 146 19.36 4.24 -18.61
CA GLN A 146 18.36 3.81 -19.57
C GLN A 146 18.15 4.92 -20.62
N ARG A 147 18.11 4.55 -21.90
CA ARG A 147 17.79 5.47 -22.99
C ARG A 147 16.30 5.86 -22.91
N PRO A 148 15.96 7.14 -22.74
CA PRO A 148 14.57 7.58 -22.72
C PRO A 148 13.94 7.34 -24.09
N SER A 149 12.65 7.09 -24.10
CA SER A 149 11.89 6.98 -25.33
C SER A 149 11.29 8.32 -25.74
N ILE A 150 11.10 8.52 -27.04
CA ILE A 150 10.48 9.75 -27.57
C ILE A 150 9.04 9.83 -26.99
N PRO A 151 8.68 10.92 -26.29
CA PRO A 151 7.33 11.12 -25.78
C PRO A 151 6.32 11.17 -26.92
N ARG A 152 5.12 10.61 -26.69
CA ARG A 152 4.01 10.72 -27.63
C ARG A 152 3.11 11.88 -27.23
N PRO A 153 2.50 12.57 -28.21
CA PRO A 153 1.59 13.66 -27.91
C PRO A 153 0.49 13.18 -26.96
N LEU A 154 0.24 13.98 -25.93
CA LEU A 154 -0.89 13.80 -25.04
C LEU A 154 -2.10 14.50 -25.64
N ARG A 155 -3.28 13.99 -25.30
CA ARG A 155 -4.54 14.62 -25.69
C ARG A 155 -4.58 16.04 -25.13
N ALA A 156 -4.91 17.02 -25.97
CA ALA A 156 -5.09 18.40 -25.51
C ALA A 156 -6.19 18.48 -24.42
N PRO A 157 -6.12 19.42 -23.47
CA PRO A 157 -7.17 19.62 -22.47
C PRO A 157 -8.54 19.77 -23.15
N LEU A 158 -9.56 19.05 -22.68
CA LEU A 158 -10.95 19.20 -23.22
C LEU A 158 -11.55 20.54 -22.84
N HIS A 159 -11.01 21.13 -21.80
CA HIS A 159 -11.47 22.36 -21.24
C HIS A 159 -10.24 23.15 -20.78
N PRO A 160 -10.21 24.49 -20.94
CA PRO A 160 -9.10 25.35 -20.49
C PRO A 160 -8.80 25.23 -18.98
N TYR A 161 -9.74 24.66 -18.23
CA TYR A 161 -9.67 24.46 -16.79
C TYR A 161 -9.75 22.99 -16.37
N ALA A 162 -9.50 22.04 -17.26
CA ALA A 162 -9.41 20.62 -16.90
C ALA A 162 -8.02 20.29 -16.33
N ASN A 163 -7.98 19.45 -15.29
CA ASN A 163 -6.72 18.90 -14.80
C ASN A 163 -6.04 18.08 -15.91
N CYS A 164 -4.81 18.44 -16.23
CA CYS A 164 -3.97 17.74 -17.21
C CYS A 164 -2.62 17.43 -16.58
N HIS A 165 -1.86 16.52 -17.20
CA HIS A 165 -0.50 16.26 -16.74
C HIS A 165 0.33 17.55 -16.80
N GLY A 166 0.80 18.02 -15.65
CA GLY A 166 1.56 19.27 -15.52
C GLY A 166 0.75 20.51 -15.09
N GLU A 167 -0.58 20.50 -15.19
CA GLU A 167 -1.44 21.63 -14.80
C GLU A 167 -2.69 21.18 -14.02
N VAL A 168 -2.82 21.63 -12.77
CA VAL A 168 -3.99 21.35 -11.92
C VAL A 168 -4.84 22.62 -11.82
N ARG A 169 -6.03 22.61 -12.43
CA ARG A 169 -7.01 23.72 -12.36
C ARG A 169 -8.32 23.12 -11.85
N ARG A 170 -8.60 23.31 -10.55
CA ARG A 170 -9.80 22.73 -9.92
C ARG A 170 -11.03 23.60 -10.20
N VAL A 171 -11.80 23.22 -11.22
CA VAL A 171 -13.09 23.84 -11.52
C VAL A 171 -14.16 22.74 -11.61
N ASN A 172 -15.31 22.93 -10.97
CA ASN A 172 -16.44 22.01 -10.98
C ASN A 172 -17.20 22.06 -12.31
N ALA A 173 -16.52 21.76 -13.42
CA ALA A 173 -17.11 21.66 -14.74
C ALA A 173 -17.18 20.19 -15.19
N THR A 174 -18.29 19.79 -15.80
CA THR A 174 -18.41 18.44 -16.38
C THR A 174 -17.55 18.33 -17.62
N VAL A 175 -16.59 17.41 -17.61
CA VAL A 175 -15.72 17.12 -18.76
C VAL A 175 -16.12 15.76 -19.34
N ARG A 176 -16.55 15.70 -20.61
CA ARG A 176 -16.85 14.45 -21.33
C ARG A 176 -15.78 14.15 -22.36
N PRO A 177 -14.77 13.31 -22.06
CA PRO A 177 -13.81 12.86 -23.06
C PRO A 177 -14.48 11.97 -24.12
N PRO A 178 -13.97 11.98 -25.38
CA PRO A 178 -14.30 10.94 -26.33
C PRO A 178 -13.87 9.57 -25.77
N LEU A 179 -14.62 8.52 -26.13
CA LEU A 179 -14.40 7.16 -25.64
C LEU A 179 -13.18 6.53 -26.35
N VAL A 180 -11.98 6.92 -25.93
CA VAL A 180 -10.70 6.40 -26.41
C VAL A 180 -9.82 6.01 -25.22
N PRO A 181 -8.85 5.09 -25.39
CA PRO A 181 -7.90 4.75 -24.34
C PRO A 181 -7.22 5.98 -23.73
N ALA A 182 -7.08 5.97 -22.40
CA ALA A 182 -6.48 7.09 -21.68
C ALA A 182 -4.96 7.10 -21.87
N ALA A 183 -4.38 8.21 -22.33
CA ALA A 183 -2.93 8.30 -22.50
C ALA A 183 -2.22 8.23 -21.13
N VAL A 184 -1.78 7.03 -20.74
CA VAL A 184 -1.02 6.81 -19.50
C VAL A 184 0.35 7.46 -19.66
N VAL A 185 0.71 8.42 -18.80
CA VAL A 185 2.01 9.12 -18.93
C VAL A 185 3.14 8.32 -18.29
N GLY A 186 2.90 7.77 -17.09
CA GLY A 186 3.91 7.05 -16.32
C GLY A 186 3.34 6.48 -15.01
N LEU A 187 4.22 5.89 -14.20
CA LEU A 187 3.88 5.42 -12.85
C LEU A 187 4.07 6.54 -11.82
N ALA A 188 3.21 6.55 -10.81
CA ALA A 188 3.29 7.51 -9.70
C ALA A 188 3.71 6.85 -8.38
N THR A 189 3.15 5.69 -8.04
CA THR A 189 3.39 5.04 -6.74
C THR A 189 3.14 3.54 -6.86
N LEU A 190 3.92 2.75 -6.11
CA LEU A 190 3.68 1.33 -5.88
C LEU A 190 3.21 1.13 -4.44
N CYS A 191 2.11 0.41 -4.26
CA CYS A 191 1.63 0.00 -2.93
C CYS A 191 1.93 -1.49 -2.73
N CYS A 192 2.88 -1.79 -1.84
CA CYS A 192 3.18 -3.16 -1.44
C CYS A 192 2.42 -3.53 -0.17
N ARG A 193 1.75 -4.68 -0.16
CA ARG A 193 1.16 -5.25 1.06
C ARG A 193 2.24 -5.99 1.84
N ARG A 194 2.51 -5.58 3.09
CA ARG A 194 3.55 -6.18 3.94
C ARG A 194 3.12 -7.55 4.50
N SER A 195 4.07 -8.46 4.65
CA SER A 195 3.91 -9.86 5.11
C SER A 195 3.74 -10.04 6.62
N THR A 196 3.34 -9.03 7.39
CA THR A 196 2.79 -9.24 8.76
C THR A 196 1.32 -9.68 8.74
N LEU A 197 0.71 -9.67 7.56
CA LEU A 197 -0.67 -10.09 7.33
C LEU A 197 -0.93 -11.61 7.40
N PRO A 198 -0.01 -12.55 7.09
CA PRO A 198 -0.26 -13.98 7.21
C PRO A 198 -0.64 -14.42 8.64
N ALA A 199 -0.14 -13.74 9.68
CA ALA A 199 -0.56 -14.00 11.05
C ALA A 199 -2.00 -13.50 11.31
N CYS A 200 -2.39 -12.37 10.72
CA CYS A 200 -3.76 -11.87 10.75
C CYS A 200 -4.69 -12.76 9.92
N GLU A 201 -4.27 -13.13 8.71
CA GLU A 201 -4.98 -13.97 7.75
C GLU A 201 -5.17 -15.41 8.26
N LYS A 202 -4.13 -16.03 8.86
CA LYS A 202 -4.29 -17.32 9.56
C LYS A 202 -5.30 -17.24 10.70
N ARG A 203 -5.32 -16.14 11.46
CA ARG A 203 -6.29 -15.95 12.55
C ARG A 203 -7.70 -15.65 12.05
N LEU A 204 -7.83 -14.92 10.94
CA LEU A 204 -9.11 -14.60 10.31
C LEU A 204 -9.71 -15.81 9.58
N THR A 205 -8.89 -16.62 8.92
CA THR A 205 -9.33 -17.87 8.26
C THR A 205 -9.68 -18.97 9.27
N ALA A 206 -9.08 -18.94 10.46
CA ALA A 206 -9.49 -19.78 11.59
C ALA A 206 -10.76 -19.27 12.29
N PHE A 207 -11.32 -18.14 11.89
CA PHE A 207 -12.52 -17.56 12.50
C PHE A 207 -13.75 -17.86 11.65
N THR A 208 -14.70 -18.60 12.22
CA THR A 208 -16.02 -18.82 11.60
C THR A 208 -16.94 -17.68 12.05
N PHE A 209 -17.46 -16.91 11.10
CA PHE A 209 -18.46 -15.89 11.39
C PHE A 209 -19.85 -16.52 11.53
N SER A 210 -20.65 -16.01 12.46
CA SER A 210 -22.05 -16.44 12.67
C SER A 210 -22.96 -16.12 11.48
N ASP A 211 -22.59 -15.10 10.71
CA ASP A 211 -23.31 -14.53 9.58
C ASP A 211 -22.32 -13.82 8.64
N MET A 212 -22.79 -13.46 7.44
CA MET A 212 -21.98 -12.78 6.42
C MET A 212 -22.15 -11.25 6.44
N ALA A 213 -22.75 -10.69 7.49
CA ALA A 213 -22.98 -9.26 7.57
C ALA A 213 -21.65 -8.48 7.66
N PRO A 214 -21.54 -7.28 7.04
CA PRO A 214 -20.37 -6.44 7.18
C PRO A 214 -20.12 -6.05 8.65
N ARG A 215 -18.86 -6.05 9.08
CA ARG A 215 -18.47 -5.77 10.47
C ARG A 215 -17.51 -4.61 10.55
N HIS A 216 -17.66 -3.77 11.58
CA HIS A 216 -16.69 -2.73 11.88
C HIS A 216 -15.42 -3.36 12.45
N VAL A 217 -14.28 -2.93 11.91
CA VAL A 217 -12.96 -3.32 12.39
C VAL A 217 -12.20 -2.05 12.71
N ILE A 218 -11.54 -2.03 13.85
CA ILE A 218 -10.80 -0.87 14.33
C ILE A 218 -9.36 -1.30 14.52
N ASP A 219 -8.41 -0.51 14.03
CA ASP A 219 -7.00 -0.75 14.31
C ASP A 219 -6.57 -0.15 15.66
N ALA A 220 -5.31 -0.40 16.07
CA ALA A 220 -4.77 0.12 17.32
C ALA A 220 -4.64 1.66 17.37
N THR A 221 -4.76 2.34 16.22
CA THR A 221 -4.74 3.80 16.10
C THR A 221 -6.13 4.44 16.19
N GLY A 222 -7.19 3.61 16.17
CA GLY A 222 -8.58 4.07 16.14
C GLY A 222 -9.12 4.32 14.73
N GLU A 223 -8.41 3.90 13.68
CA GLU A 223 -8.91 3.95 12.31
C GLU A 223 -9.92 2.81 12.08
N GLY A 224 -11.07 3.18 11.51
CA GLY A 224 -12.17 2.27 11.25
C GLY A 224 -12.20 1.77 9.81
N PHE A 225 -12.37 0.45 9.69
CA PHE A 225 -12.49 -0.33 8.46
C PHE A 225 -13.80 -1.12 8.49
N THR A 226 -14.20 -1.62 7.34
CA THR A 226 -15.31 -2.57 7.22
C THR A 226 -14.76 -3.90 6.74
N LEU A 227 -14.93 -4.97 7.53
CA LEU A 227 -14.70 -6.34 7.07
C LEU A 227 -15.95 -6.85 6.38
N SER A 228 -15.81 -7.35 5.15
CA SER A 228 -16.85 -8.08 4.43
C SER A 228 -16.52 -9.57 4.51
N PRO A 229 -17.20 -10.36 5.37
CA PRO A 229 -16.90 -11.79 5.53
C PRO A 229 -17.04 -12.58 4.22
N GLU A 230 -17.98 -12.18 3.35
CA GLU A 230 -18.22 -12.79 2.02
C GLU A 230 -17.00 -12.80 1.10
N HIS A 231 -16.14 -11.79 1.22
CA HIS A 231 -14.98 -11.61 0.37
C HIS A 231 -13.67 -11.68 1.16
N MET A 232 -13.76 -11.91 2.47
CA MET A 232 -12.64 -11.84 3.42
C MET A 232 -11.79 -10.57 3.20
N ALA A 233 -12.46 -9.45 2.93
CA ALA A 233 -11.84 -8.20 2.49
C ALA A 233 -12.10 -7.07 3.49
N PHE A 234 -11.05 -6.29 3.77
CA PHE A 234 -11.17 -5.04 4.51
C PHE A 234 -11.34 -3.88 3.53
N SER A 235 -12.44 -3.14 3.68
CA SER A 235 -12.69 -1.90 2.95
C SER A 235 -12.34 -0.70 3.83
N PRO A 236 -11.63 0.30 3.30
CA PRO A 236 -11.43 1.57 4.00
C PRO A 236 -12.72 2.40 4.05
N LEU A 237 -13.78 2.01 3.33
CA LEU A 237 -15.09 2.66 3.39
C LEU A 237 -15.85 2.10 4.59
N SER A 238 -15.75 2.81 5.72
CA SER A 238 -16.52 2.56 6.95
C SER A 238 -17.45 3.74 7.21
N SER A 239 -18.68 3.47 7.64
CA SER A 239 -19.62 4.50 8.12
C SER A 239 -19.04 5.28 9.31
N LYS A 240 -18.12 4.67 10.05
CA LYS A 240 -17.36 5.31 11.13
C LYS A 240 -15.86 5.13 10.91
N LYS A 241 -15.24 6.14 10.31
CA LYS A 241 -13.82 6.22 9.94
C LYS A 241 -12.87 6.41 11.11
N ARG A 242 -13.29 7.10 12.18
CA ARG A 242 -12.48 7.36 13.37
C ARG A 242 -13.23 6.97 14.62
N TRP A 243 -12.58 6.19 15.46
CA TRP A 243 -13.08 5.77 16.75
C TRP A 243 -12.34 6.49 17.87
N THR A 244 -13.10 6.94 18.87
CA THR A 244 -12.53 7.55 20.08
C THR A 244 -12.40 6.49 21.16
N LYS A 245 -11.54 6.74 22.15
CA LYS A 245 -11.37 5.85 23.31
C LYS A 245 -12.71 5.56 23.98
N ALA A 246 -13.51 6.60 24.20
CA ALA A 246 -14.86 6.48 24.76
C ALA A 246 -15.75 5.57 23.90
N ALA A 247 -15.82 5.80 22.59
CA ALA A 247 -16.67 5.01 21.72
C ALA A 247 -16.29 3.52 21.65
N ILE A 248 -15.00 3.18 21.80
CA ILE A 248 -14.55 1.78 21.85
C ILE A 248 -14.94 1.14 23.19
N ILE A 249 -14.79 1.89 24.29
CA ILE A 249 -15.17 1.45 25.63
C ILE A 249 -16.69 1.25 25.73
N ASP A 250 -17.47 2.19 25.21
CA ASP A 250 -18.93 2.09 25.18
C ASP A 250 -19.38 0.87 24.37
N LEU A 251 -18.73 0.62 23.21
CA LEU A 251 -19.00 -0.57 22.42
C LEU A 251 -18.71 -1.84 23.21
N TYR A 252 -17.54 -1.95 23.86
CA TYR A 252 -17.20 -3.11 24.69
C TYR A 252 -18.19 -3.29 25.85
N ASN A 253 -18.44 -2.25 26.64
CA ASN A 253 -19.33 -2.31 27.81
C ASN A 253 -20.77 -2.65 27.41
N SER A 254 -21.22 -2.25 26.23
CA SER A 254 -22.56 -2.60 25.70
C SER A 254 -22.68 -4.03 25.16
N GLN A 255 -21.56 -4.69 24.86
CA GLN A 255 -21.51 -6.02 24.21
C GLN A 255 -20.81 -7.08 25.07
N LYS A 256 -20.36 -6.74 26.27
CA LYS A 256 -19.67 -7.66 27.18
C LYS A 256 -20.60 -8.75 27.69
N GLY A 257 -20.02 -9.90 28.06
CA GLY A 257 -20.77 -10.99 28.73
C GLY A 257 -21.14 -10.65 30.19
N PRO A 258 -22.08 -11.39 30.81
CA PRO A 258 -22.51 -11.13 32.19
C PRO A 258 -21.36 -11.25 33.22
N ASP A 259 -20.40 -12.14 32.97
CA ASP A 259 -19.26 -12.39 33.87
C ASP A 259 -18.03 -11.51 33.57
N GLN A 260 -18.14 -10.54 32.66
CA GLN A 260 -17.05 -9.62 32.30
C GLN A 260 -17.15 -8.29 33.04
N SER A 261 -16.02 -7.87 33.63
CA SER A 261 -15.90 -6.55 34.24
C SER A 261 -16.00 -5.44 33.20
N ASP A 262 -16.63 -4.33 33.61
CA ASP A 262 -16.65 -3.11 32.81
C ASP A 262 -15.25 -2.57 32.61
N TYR A 263 -14.99 -2.04 31.41
CA TYR A 263 -13.83 -1.22 31.19
C TYR A 263 -14.11 0.18 31.73
N PRO A 264 -13.29 0.72 32.65
CA PRO A 264 -13.56 2.01 33.25
C PRO A 264 -13.44 3.13 32.22
N ALA A 265 -14.49 3.94 32.10
CA ALA A 265 -14.52 5.14 31.26
C ALA A 265 -13.81 6.35 31.89
N THR A 266 -13.20 6.17 33.07
CA THR A 266 -12.46 7.22 33.80
C THR A 266 -11.00 7.30 33.35
N SER A 267 -10.37 8.47 33.55
CA SER A 267 -8.95 8.70 33.28
C SER A 267 -8.50 8.44 31.82
N LEU A 268 -9.40 8.64 30.85
CA LEU A 268 -9.11 8.43 29.43
C LEU A 268 -7.95 9.28 28.95
N GLY A 269 -7.74 10.48 29.50
CA GLY A 269 -6.61 11.36 29.15
C GLY A 269 -5.24 10.70 29.34
N ASN A 270 -5.11 9.80 30.33
CA ASN A 270 -3.83 9.19 30.73
C ASN A 270 -3.53 7.89 29.97
N LYS A 271 -4.44 7.41 29.12
CA LYS A 271 -4.28 6.16 28.36
C LYS A 271 -4.16 6.42 26.86
N SER A 272 -3.21 5.77 26.21
CA SER A 272 -3.13 5.74 24.75
C SER A 272 -4.27 4.91 24.15
N MET A 273 -4.62 5.16 22.89
CA MET A 273 -5.63 4.36 22.16
C MET A 273 -5.24 2.88 22.15
N GLU A 274 -3.98 2.60 21.82
CA GLU A 274 -3.43 1.25 21.77
C GLU A 274 -3.55 0.52 23.12
N LYS A 275 -3.31 1.22 24.24
CA LYS A 275 -3.47 0.64 25.58
C LYS A 275 -4.92 0.24 25.85
N VAL A 276 -5.88 1.11 25.49
CA VAL A 276 -7.32 0.82 25.64
C VAL A 276 -7.72 -0.40 24.81
N VAL A 277 -7.31 -0.45 23.54
CA VAL A 277 -7.59 -1.60 22.65
C VAL A 277 -6.97 -2.89 23.21
N LYS A 278 -5.72 -2.85 23.66
CA LYS A 278 -5.02 -4.02 24.22
C LYS A 278 -5.72 -4.55 25.47
N ASP A 279 -6.08 -3.68 26.41
CA ASP A 279 -6.74 -4.11 27.64
C ASP A 279 -8.12 -4.73 27.36
N ILE A 280 -8.88 -4.17 26.41
CA ILE A 280 -10.17 -4.73 25.99
C ILE A 280 -9.96 -6.12 25.36
N VAL A 281 -8.93 -6.29 24.52
CA VAL A 281 -8.60 -7.62 23.96
C VAL A 281 -8.22 -8.61 25.06
N GLU A 282 -7.48 -8.20 26.09
CA GLU A 282 -7.15 -9.04 27.25
C GLU A 282 -8.43 -9.48 28.00
N LEU A 283 -9.37 -8.57 28.25
CA LEU A 283 -10.68 -8.90 28.85
C LEU A 283 -11.50 -9.89 28.00
N LEU A 284 -11.49 -9.72 26.67
CA LEU A 284 -12.20 -10.61 25.74
C LEU A 284 -11.54 -12.00 25.64
N THR A 285 -10.21 -12.06 25.72
CA THR A 285 -9.46 -13.32 25.64
C THR A 285 -9.46 -14.11 26.96
N ALA A 286 -9.61 -13.44 28.11
CA ALA A 286 -9.82 -14.10 29.39
C ALA A 286 -11.04 -15.02 29.39
N ARG A 287 -12.13 -14.63 28.71
CA ARG A 287 -13.34 -15.45 28.54
C ARG A 287 -13.07 -16.77 27.80
N ARG A 288 -12.34 -16.73 26.69
CA ARG A 288 -12.03 -17.93 25.88
C ARG A 288 -11.25 -19.00 26.65
N LYS A 289 -10.46 -18.61 27.67
CA LYS A 289 -9.74 -19.57 28.52
C LYS A 289 -10.64 -20.25 29.55
N VAL A 290 -11.70 -19.58 30.00
CA VAL A 290 -12.70 -20.15 30.92
C VAL A 290 -13.57 -21.15 30.16
N ASP A 291 -14.12 -20.77 29.01
CA ASP A 291 -14.97 -21.64 28.19
C ASP A 291 -14.21 -22.90 27.68
N GLY A 292 -12.94 -22.75 27.30
CA GLY A 292 -12.09 -23.87 26.86
C GLY A 292 -11.55 -24.78 27.98
N ALA A 293 -11.71 -24.39 29.25
CA ALA A 293 -11.42 -25.25 30.40
C ALA A 293 -12.64 -26.10 30.78
N THR A 294 -13.86 -25.62 30.50
CA THR A 294 -15.11 -26.34 30.79
C THR A 294 -15.39 -27.47 29.80
N GLU A 295 -14.89 -27.40 28.56
CA GLU A 295 -15.04 -28.48 27.55
C GLU A 295 -14.13 -29.70 27.75
N ARG A 296 -13.18 -29.67 28.72
CA ARG A 296 -12.29 -30.81 29.03
C ARG A 296 -12.62 -31.54 30.34
N GLY A 297 -13.87 -31.43 30.78
CA GLY A 297 -14.37 -32.21 31.91
C GLY A 297 -15.88 -32.34 31.85
N ILE A 298 -16.37 -33.27 31.04
CA ILE A 298 -17.56 -34.11 31.26
C ILE A 298 -17.50 -35.23 30.20
N SER A 299 -17.54 -36.48 30.71
CA SER A 299 -17.56 -37.78 30.01
C SER A 299 -16.27 -38.21 29.32
#